data_AF-A0A7R7XKQ6-F1
#
_entry.id   AF-A0A7R7XKQ6-F1
#
_cell.length_a   1.000
_cell.length_b   1.000
_cell.length_c   1.000
_cell.angle_alpha   90.00
_cell.angle_beta   90.00
_cell.angle_gamma   90.00
#
_symmetry.space_group_name_H-M   'P 1'
#
loop_
_entity.id
_entity.type
_entity.pdbx_description
1 polymer ?
#
loop_
_entity_poly.entity_id
_entity_poly.type
_entity_poly.pdbx_seq_one_letter_code
_entity_poly.pdbx_strand_id
1 'polypeptide(L)'
;MGRTAKASYFATPLNPFPMNRTRRPLRLRPVVQVAIALLALFSLINLFSKYPDVKTDDVPRPTVGKVMMIYGNNPVYQRAVKTHQNHCERWGYPLFLLQTEILDGVWNKLAYLSSLIVQELEKPEAERLEWLFWVDSDSVLMNPNMRLETFLPPPHLSDIHIVLTEDWNGMNAGVFPIRVHPWSIKLLSAAIALPIMNPDIKLFWEEQSAVVKVLEKEYFSQSAAYVPLRWFNAYMRSPDGESLNPDSVEDLQVHPGDLLVHFPGTPRDHFNETLSPYLAIAEQHRSDWEVPVEQTVYPAETEDFWRNYAMERGIVSPESIYIEEPV
;
A
#
# COMPACT_ATOMS: atom_id res chain seq x y z
N MET A 1 -60.42 57.29 4.09
CA MET A 1 -60.20 56.28 5.14
C MET A 1 -61.01 55.03 4.80
N GLY A 2 -60.34 53.87 4.67
CA GLY A 2 -60.85 52.53 4.97
C GLY A 2 -62.13 51.98 4.32
N ARG A 3 -61.93 51.13 3.29
CA ARG A 3 -62.66 49.92 2.84
C ARG A 3 -64.01 49.51 3.50
N THR A 4 -64.95 49.10 2.62
CA THR A 4 -65.81 47.88 2.62
C THR A 4 -66.73 47.94 1.37
N ALA A 5 -67.29 46.91 0.71
CA ALA A 5 -67.16 45.45 0.56
C ALA A 5 -68.23 45.01 -0.49
N LYS A 6 -68.17 43.73 -0.95
CA LYS A 6 -69.16 42.90 -1.69
C LYS A 6 -69.07 42.90 -3.24
N ALA A 7 -68.76 41.78 -3.92
CA ALA A 7 -69.49 40.51 -4.18
C ALA A 7 -69.88 40.48 -5.70
N SER A 8 -70.03 39.40 -6.46
CA SER A 8 -69.67 37.98 -6.44
C SER A 8 -70.15 37.36 -7.79
N TYR A 9 -69.53 36.24 -8.25
CA TYR A 9 -69.94 35.28 -9.31
C TYR A 9 -70.10 35.80 -10.77
N PHE A 10 -69.73 35.12 -11.87
CA PHE A 10 -69.60 33.69 -12.24
C PHE A 10 -68.48 33.53 -13.28
N ALA A 11 -67.72 32.43 -13.24
CA ALA A 11 -66.90 31.97 -14.37
C ALA A 11 -67.26 30.51 -14.71
N THR A 12 -67.69 30.31 -15.94
CA THR A 12 -68.10 29.05 -16.59
C THR A 12 -66.88 28.23 -17.02
N PRO A 13 -66.96 26.88 -17.13
CA PRO A 13 -65.80 26.01 -17.25
C PRO A 13 -65.40 25.76 -18.71
N LEU A 14 -64.10 25.55 -18.95
CA LEU A 14 -63.58 24.97 -20.19
C LEU A 14 -62.83 23.67 -19.86
N ASN A 15 -63.40 22.56 -20.30
CA ASN A 15 -62.70 21.33 -20.64
C ASN A 15 -63.17 21.00 -22.07
N PRO A 16 -62.32 20.53 -23.01
CA PRO A 16 -61.81 19.16 -22.92
C PRO A 16 -60.42 18.89 -23.55
N PHE A 17 -59.88 17.71 -23.22
CA PHE A 17 -58.69 17.05 -23.79
C PHE A 17 -58.60 17.03 -25.34
N PRO A 18 -57.40 16.75 -25.89
CA PRO A 18 -57.30 15.50 -26.65
C PRO A 18 -56.03 14.66 -26.40
N MET A 19 -56.29 13.39 -26.09
CA MET A 19 -55.73 12.13 -26.65
C MET A 19 -54.22 11.94 -26.94
N ASN A 20 -53.71 10.89 -26.28
CA ASN A 20 -52.61 9.99 -26.63
C ASN A 20 -52.22 9.93 -28.12
N ARG A 21 -50.95 10.26 -28.42
CA ARG A 21 -50.26 9.82 -29.65
C ARG A 21 -49.39 8.60 -29.36
N THR A 22 -49.80 7.45 -29.85
CA THR A 22 -48.96 6.26 -30.02
C THR A 22 -47.79 6.56 -30.95
N ARG A 23 -46.53 6.47 -30.46
CA ARG A 23 -45.32 6.56 -31.29
C ARG A 23 -45.20 5.28 -32.13
N ARG A 24 -45.26 5.39 -33.46
CA ARG A 24 -44.88 4.30 -34.38
C ARG A 24 -43.34 4.19 -34.42
N PRO A 25 -42.74 2.99 -34.36
CA PRO A 25 -41.31 2.83 -34.53
C PRO A 25 -40.90 3.20 -35.96
N LEU A 26 -39.81 3.95 -36.11
CA LEU A 26 -39.22 4.22 -37.42
C LEU A 26 -38.77 2.91 -38.07
N ARG A 27 -39.45 2.48 -39.14
CA ARG A 27 -38.96 1.43 -40.03
C ARG A 27 -37.87 2.01 -40.94
N LEU A 28 -36.61 1.81 -40.54
CA LEU A 28 -35.46 2.08 -41.39
C LEU A 28 -35.48 1.15 -42.61
N ARG A 29 -35.01 1.66 -43.77
CA ARG A 29 -34.90 0.84 -44.99
C ARG A 29 -33.91 -0.32 -44.75
N PRO A 30 -34.12 -1.50 -45.35
CA PRO A 30 -33.28 -2.68 -45.11
C PRO A 30 -31.79 -2.43 -45.31
N VAL A 31 -31.44 -1.61 -46.32
CA VAL A 31 -30.05 -1.21 -46.62
C VAL A 31 -29.41 -0.46 -45.46
N VAL A 32 -30.17 0.40 -44.76
CA VAL A 32 -29.67 1.17 -43.61
C VAL A 32 -29.49 0.25 -42.40
N GLN A 33 -30.37 -0.74 -42.22
CA GLN A 33 -30.22 -1.74 -41.15
C GLN A 33 -28.98 -2.60 -41.34
N VAL A 34 -28.70 -3.02 -42.58
CA VAL A 34 -27.48 -3.78 -42.93
C VAL A 34 -26.23 -2.94 -42.71
N ALA A 35 -26.24 -1.66 -43.13
CA ALA A 35 -25.10 -0.76 -42.90
C ALA A 35 -24.81 -0.55 -41.40
N ILE A 36 -25.85 -0.36 -40.58
CA ILE A 36 -25.70 -0.24 -39.12
C ILE A 36 -25.19 -1.55 -38.51
N ALA A 37 -25.69 -2.70 -38.95
CA ALA A 37 -25.23 -4.01 -38.46
C ALA A 37 -23.76 -4.26 -38.80
N LEU A 38 -23.32 -3.89 -40.02
CA LEU A 38 -21.92 -4.01 -40.43
C LEU A 38 -21.00 -3.05 -39.67
N LEU A 39 -21.45 -1.81 -39.40
CA LEU A 39 -20.72 -0.86 -38.55
C LEU A 39 -20.63 -1.34 -37.10
N ALA A 40 -21.70 -1.90 -36.55
CA ALA A 40 -21.71 -2.49 -35.22
C ALA A 40 -20.78 -3.71 -35.14
N LEU A 41 -20.80 -4.59 -36.15
CA LEU A 41 -19.92 -5.75 -36.23
C LEU A 41 -18.46 -5.34 -36.39
N PHE A 42 -18.16 -4.36 -37.24
CA PHE A 42 -16.81 -3.82 -37.39
C PHE A 42 -16.32 -3.17 -36.09
N SER A 43 -17.19 -2.41 -35.40
CA SER A 43 -16.90 -1.85 -34.08
C SER A 43 -16.61 -2.94 -33.05
N LEU A 44 -17.41 -4.03 -33.04
CA LEU A 44 -17.18 -5.20 -32.18
C LEU A 44 -15.84 -5.86 -32.48
N ILE A 45 -15.53 -6.15 -33.75
CA ILE A 45 -14.27 -6.78 -34.16
C ILE A 45 -13.10 -5.88 -33.80
N ASN A 46 -13.22 -4.57 -33.96
CA ASN A 46 -12.18 -3.62 -33.57
C ASN A 46 -12.00 -3.57 -32.04
N LEU A 47 -13.10 -3.67 -31.27
CA LEU A 47 -13.07 -3.82 -29.82
C LEU A 47 -12.31 -5.09 -29.39
N PHE A 48 -12.57 -6.22 -30.05
CA PHE A 48 -11.90 -7.49 -29.78
C PHE A 48 -10.44 -7.51 -30.29
N SER A 49 -10.11 -6.81 -31.37
CA SER A 49 -8.73 -6.69 -31.87
C SER A 49 -7.83 -5.82 -30.99
N LYS A 50 -8.43 -5.00 -30.11
CA LYS A 50 -7.72 -4.19 -29.11
C LYS A 50 -7.48 -4.94 -27.79
N TYR A 51 -7.98 -6.16 -27.65
CA TYR A 51 -7.51 -7.05 -26.58
C TYR A 51 -6.17 -7.61 -27.02
N PRO A 52 -5.06 -7.31 -26.32
CA PRO A 52 -3.83 -8.00 -26.57
C PRO A 52 -4.08 -9.49 -26.33
N ASP A 53 -3.65 -10.30 -27.30
CA ASP A 53 -3.48 -11.74 -27.13
C ASP A 53 -2.78 -11.95 -25.79
N VAL A 54 -3.44 -12.61 -24.83
CA VAL A 54 -2.86 -12.87 -23.51
C VAL A 54 -1.74 -13.87 -23.73
N LYS A 55 -0.55 -13.36 -24.03
CA LYS A 55 0.67 -14.10 -23.77
C LYS A 55 0.69 -14.32 -22.27
N THR A 56 0.44 -15.55 -21.86
CA THR A 56 0.83 -16.04 -20.54
C THR A 56 2.35 -16.03 -20.53
N ASP A 57 2.93 -14.87 -20.24
CA ASP A 57 4.31 -14.84 -19.80
C ASP A 57 4.34 -15.63 -18.48
N ASP A 58 5.01 -16.78 -18.48
CA ASP A 58 5.23 -17.69 -17.34
C ASP A 58 6.03 -17.05 -16.18
N VAL A 59 6.14 -15.72 -16.16
CA VAL A 59 6.74 -14.98 -15.07
C VAL A 59 5.72 -14.92 -13.92
N PRO A 60 6.03 -15.47 -12.74
CA PRO A 60 5.17 -15.34 -11.57
C PRO A 60 4.88 -13.87 -11.32
N ARG A 61 3.59 -13.51 -11.22
CA ARG A 61 3.20 -12.13 -10.95
C ARG A 61 3.68 -11.72 -9.56
N PRO A 62 4.08 -10.45 -9.36
CA PRO A 62 4.44 -9.96 -8.04
C PRO A 62 3.23 -10.03 -7.11
N THR A 63 3.41 -10.57 -5.91
CA THR A 63 2.39 -10.57 -4.85
C THR A 63 2.50 -9.33 -3.95
N VAL A 64 3.58 -8.57 -4.07
CA VAL A 64 3.88 -7.37 -3.27
C VAL A 64 4.00 -6.14 -4.17
N GLY A 65 3.37 -5.03 -3.78
CA GLY A 65 3.63 -3.71 -4.36
C GLY A 65 4.30 -2.78 -3.36
N LYS A 66 5.28 -1.99 -3.81
CA LYS A 66 5.95 -0.99 -2.96
C LYS A 66 5.23 0.34 -3.06
N VAL A 67 5.00 1.01 -1.93
CA VAL A 67 4.26 2.28 -1.86
C VAL A 67 5.12 3.34 -1.19
N MET A 68 5.21 4.52 -1.79
CA MET A 68 5.93 5.67 -1.26
C MET A 68 5.13 6.95 -1.50
N MET A 69 5.39 7.99 -0.70
CA MET A 69 4.97 9.35 -0.99
C MET A 69 6.16 10.29 -0.94
N ILE A 70 6.28 11.20 -1.91
CA ILE A 70 7.28 12.26 -1.90
C ILE A 70 6.61 13.58 -2.30
N TYR A 71 6.99 14.68 -1.66
CA TYR A 71 6.47 16.00 -2.03
C TYR A 71 7.59 16.94 -2.44
N GLY A 72 7.26 17.80 -3.40
CA GLY A 72 8.18 18.81 -3.93
C GLY A 72 9.28 18.22 -4.81
N ASN A 73 10.26 19.07 -5.11
CA ASN A 73 11.32 18.77 -6.06
C ASN A 73 12.70 18.83 -5.39
N ASN A 74 12.96 17.92 -4.44
CA ASN A 74 14.26 17.81 -3.80
C ASN A 74 15.09 16.70 -4.48
N PRO A 75 16.30 17.01 -5.02
CA PRO A 75 17.16 16.01 -5.65
C PRO A 75 17.48 14.79 -4.78
N VAL A 76 17.62 14.96 -3.46
CA VAL A 76 17.92 13.81 -2.58
C VAL A 76 16.77 12.81 -2.52
N TYR A 77 15.51 13.27 -2.58
CA TYR A 77 14.35 12.36 -2.68
C TYR A 77 14.35 11.59 -3.99
N GLN A 78 14.72 12.23 -5.10
CA GLN A 78 14.77 11.56 -6.39
C GLN A 78 15.84 10.45 -6.39
N ARG A 79 16.99 10.71 -5.76
CA ARG A 79 18.04 9.68 -5.56
C ARG A 79 17.55 8.54 -4.67
N ALA A 80 16.92 8.86 -3.53
CA ALA A 80 16.31 7.87 -2.64
C ALA A 80 15.29 7.02 -3.40
N VAL A 81 14.29 7.62 -4.05
CA VAL A 81 13.29 6.90 -4.87
C VAL A 81 13.94 6.06 -5.94
N LYS A 82 15.04 6.51 -6.56
CA LYS A 82 15.75 5.70 -7.57
C LYS A 82 16.32 4.41 -6.99
N THR A 83 16.80 4.39 -5.74
CA THR A 83 17.21 3.14 -5.07
C THR A 83 16.05 2.16 -4.93
N HIS A 84 14.86 2.65 -4.54
CA HIS A 84 13.66 1.82 -4.42
C HIS A 84 13.13 1.35 -5.77
N GLN A 85 13.18 2.21 -6.79
CA GLN A 85 12.78 1.89 -8.16
C GLN A 85 13.66 0.79 -8.75
N ASN A 86 14.99 0.88 -8.59
CA ASN A 86 15.92 -0.14 -9.09
C ASN A 86 15.63 -1.52 -8.47
N HIS A 87 15.32 -1.57 -7.17
CA HIS A 87 14.90 -2.80 -6.51
C HIS A 87 13.56 -3.31 -7.02
N CYS A 88 12.58 -2.42 -7.23
CA CYS A 88 11.29 -2.80 -7.82
C CYS A 88 11.45 -3.38 -9.23
N GLU A 89 12.27 -2.76 -10.08
CA GLU A 89 12.59 -3.25 -11.42
C GLU A 89 13.27 -4.63 -11.39
N ARG A 90 14.19 -4.85 -10.45
CA ARG A 90 14.90 -6.13 -10.28
C ARG A 90 13.96 -7.30 -9.98
N TRP A 91 12.97 -7.09 -9.12
CA TRP A 91 12.07 -8.14 -8.62
C TRP A 91 10.68 -8.11 -9.24
N GLY A 92 10.42 -7.18 -10.16
CA GLY A 92 9.13 -7.02 -10.82
C GLY A 92 8.03 -6.41 -9.94
N TYR A 93 8.36 -5.77 -8.81
CA TYR A 93 7.37 -5.13 -7.95
C TYR A 93 6.81 -3.86 -8.61
N PRO A 94 5.48 -3.63 -8.62
CA PRO A 94 4.96 -2.31 -8.94
C PRO A 94 5.40 -1.30 -7.86
N LEU A 95 5.79 -0.11 -8.30
CA LEU A 95 6.08 1.03 -7.43
C LEU A 95 4.95 2.07 -7.55
N PHE A 96 4.23 2.28 -6.46
CA PHE A 96 3.21 3.30 -6.33
C PHE A 96 3.80 4.53 -5.64
N LEU A 97 3.84 5.66 -6.35
CA LEU A 97 4.46 6.89 -5.86
C LEU A 97 3.44 8.02 -5.84
N LEU A 98 3.02 8.45 -4.65
CA LEU A 98 2.21 9.65 -4.49
C LEU A 98 3.11 10.89 -4.53
N GLN A 99 2.87 11.79 -5.49
CA GLN A 99 3.64 13.02 -5.66
C GLN A 99 2.84 14.31 -5.40
N THR A 100 1.56 14.16 -5.12
CA THR A 100 0.62 15.27 -4.89
C THR A 100 0.05 15.15 -3.50
N GLU A 101 0.13 16.22 -2.72
CA GLU A 101 -0.48 16.31 -1.40
C GLU A 101 -2.01 16.43 -1.55
N ILE A 102 -2.76 15.52 -0.91
CA ILE A 102 -4.23 15.46 -0.99
C ILE A 102 -4.86 15.82 0.37
N LEU A 103 -4.40 15.18 1.43
CA LEU A 103 -4.66 15.52 2.83
C LEU A 103 -3.47 16.29 3.41
N ASP A 104 -3.63 16.86 4.60
CA ASP A 104 -2.53 17.55 5.26
C ASP A 104 -1.40 16.56 5.62
N GLY A 105 -0.21 16.79 5.08
CA GLY A 105 1.02 16.12 5.49
C GLY A 105 0.97 14.60 5.46
N VAL A 106 1.25 13.99 6.62
CA VAL A 106 1.47 12.55 6.80
C VAL A 106 0.19 11.71 6.67
N TRP A 107 -1.00 12.33 6.80
CA TRP A 107 -2.28 11.63 6.66
C TRP A 107 -2.51 11.05 5.25
N ASN A 108 -1.83 11.59 4.24
CA ASN A 108 -1.80 11.03 2.89
C ASN A 108 -1.32 9.57 2.86
N LYS A 109 -0.44 9.16 3.78
CA LYS A 109 0.01 7.77 3.93
C LYS A 109 -1.18 6.83 4.03
N LEU A 110 -2.08 7.10 4.98
CA LEU A 110 -3.23 6.26 5.27
C LEU A 110 -4.29 6.34 4.16
N ALA A 111 -4.54 7.54 3.62
CA ALA A 111 -5.52 7.73 2.55
C ALA A 111 -5.08 7.08 1.23
N TYR A 112 -3.80 7.17 0.89
CA TYR A 112 -3.26 6.58 -0.33
C TYR A 112 -3.24 5.06 -0.26
N LEU A 113 -2.78 4.49 0.87
CA LEU A 113 -2.90 3.06 1.12
C LEU A 113 -4.35 2.58 1.02
N SER A 114 -5.30 3.33 1.60
CA SER A 114 -6.73 2.97 1.51
C SER A 114 -7.20 2.93 0.04
N SER A 115 -6.82 3.93 -0.77
CA SER A 115 -7.14 3.97 -2.20
C SER A 115 -6.56 2.78 -2.97
N LEU A 116 -5.29 2.44 -2.74
CA LEU A 116 -4.62 1.31 -3.40
C LEU A 116 -5.25 -0.01 -2.99
N ILE A 117 -5.52 -0.22 -1.70
CA ILE A 117 -6.15 -1.45 -1.21
C ILE A 117 -7.54 -1.62 -1.83
N VAL A 118 -8.35 -0.55 -1.94
CA VAL A 118 -9.66 -0.64 -2.61
C VAL A 118 -9.49 -1.06 -4.07
N GLN A 119 -8.56 -0.44 -4.81
CA GLN A 119 -8.29 -0.79 -6.21
C GLN A 119 -7.83 -2.25 -6.38
N GLU A 120 -6.98 -2.76 -5.48
CA GLU A 120 -6.55 -4.15 -5.51
C GLU A 120 -7.68 -5.11 -5.10
N LEU A 121 -8.56 -4.73 -4.17
CA LEU A 121 -9.73 -5.54 -3.77
C LEU A 121 -10.80 -5.66 -4.88
N GLU A 122 -10.85 -4.72 -5.83
CA GLU A 122 -11.76 -4.79 -7.00
C GLU A 122 -11.29 -5.80 -8.05
N LYS A 123 -10.00 -6.16 -8.06
CA LYS A 123 -9.44 -7.15 -8.98
C LYS A 123 -9.78 -8.58 -8.52
N PRO A 124 -9.84 -9.56 -9.45
CA PRO A 124 -9.88 -10.97 -9.09
C PRO A 124 -8.70 -11.35 -8.19
N GLU A 125 -8.90 -12.29 -7.27
CA GLU A 125 -7.87 -12.70 -6.30
C GLU A 125 -6.57 -13.17 -6.97
N ALA A 126 -6.66 -13.86 -8.11
CA ALA A 126 -5.51 -14.30 -8.89
C ALA A 126 -4.75 -13.17 -9.63
N GLU A 127 -5.29 -11.95 -9.63
CA GLU A 127 -4.73 -10.80 -10.36
C GLU A 127 -4.31 -9.64 -9.44
N ARG A 128 -4.73 -9.66 -8.18
CA ARG A 128 -4.44 -8.59 -7.22
C ARG A 128 -3.13 -8.83 -6.47
N LEU A 129 -2.54 -7.75 -5.99
CA LEU A 129 -1.47 -7.83 -5.00
C LEU A 129 -2.02 -8.40 -3.68
N GLU A 130 -1.19 -9.15 -2.97
CA GLU A 130 -1.49 -9.64 -1.63
C GLU A 130 -1.08 -8.62 -0.57
N TRP A 131 0.03 -7.91 -0.79
CA TRP A 131 0.62 -6.98 0.17
C TRP A 131 1.02 -5.66 -0.48
N LEU A 132 0.82 -4.57 0.26
CA LEU A 132 1.44 -3.29 -0.01
C LEU A 132 2.53 -3.05 1.03
N PHE A 133 3.72 -2.70 0.57
CA PHE A 133 4.89 -2.45 1.39
C PHE A 133 5.12 -0.94 1.42
N TRP A 134 4.63 -0.30 2.48
CA TRP A 134 4.82 1.14 2.67
C TRP A 134 6.28 1.43 3.03
N VAL A 135 6.85 2.48 2.43
CA VAL A 135 8.19 2.97 2.73
C VAL A 135 8.20 4.51 2.75
N ASP A 136 8.62 5.11 3.87
CA ASP A 136 8.77 6.56 3.98
C ASP A 136 9.91 7.11 3.11
N SER A 137 9.77 8.39 2.72
CA SER A 137 10.67 9.07 1.78
C SER A 137 12.08 9.33 2.30
N ASP A 138 12.25 9.28 3.61
CA ASP A 138 13.51 9.39 4.34
C ASP A 138 14.10 8.01 4.60
N SER A 139 14.08 7.15 3.58
CA SER A 139 14.76 5.86 3.58
C SER A 139 15.61 5.69 2.34
N VAL A 140 16.65 4.87 2.46
CA VAL A 140 17.54 4.50 1.36
C VAL A 140 17.63 2.99 1.32
N LEU A 141 17.33 2.41 0.15
CA LEU A 141 17.45 0.98 -0.06
C LEU A 141 18.92 0.60 -0.24
N MET A 142 19.41 -0.26 0.67
CA MET A 142 20.84 -0.58 0.80
C MET A 142 21.20 -1.90 0.10
N ASN A 143 20.34 -2.91 0.18
CA ASN A 143 20.56 -4.20 -0.46
C ASN A 143 19.43 -4.54 -1.45
N PRO A 144 19.64 -4.34 -2.76
CA PRO A 144 18.63 -4.68 -3.77
C PRO A 144 18.45 -6.18 -3.98
N ASN A 145 19.31 -7.04 -3.41
CA ASN A 145 19.17 -8.49 -3.52
C ASN A 145 18.17 -9.08 -2.50
N MET A 146 17.66 -8.26 -1.57
CA MET A 146 16.59 -8.68 -0.66
C MET A 146 15.25 -8.75 -1.39
N ARG A 147 14.46 -9.79 -1.13
CA ARG A 147 13.07 -9.90 -1.58
C ARG A 147 12.14 -9.43 -0.46
N LEU A 148 11.08 -8.70 -0.79
CA LEU A 148 10.15 -8.19 0.23
C LEU A 148 9.40 -9.34 0.94
N GLU A 149 9.15 -10.43 0.23
CA GLU A 149 8.51 -11.64 0.75
C GLU A 149 9.29 -12.30 1.89
N THR A 150 10.60 -12.06 1.98
CA THR A 150 11.47 -12.59 3.05
C THR A 150 10.92 -12.26 4.45
N PHE A 151 10.26 -11.11 4.58
CA PHE A 151 9.77 -10.57 5.85
C PHE A 151 8.27 -10.78 6.06
N LEU A 152 7.57 -11.38 5.09
CA LEU A 152 6.12 -11.57 5.15
C LEU A 152 5.76 -12.87 5.86
N PRO A 153 4.59 -12.93 6.52
CA PRO A 153 4.12 -14.16 7.10
C PRO A 153 3.85 -15.22 6.02
N PRO A 154 4.11 -16.50 6.30
CA PRO A 154 3.79 -17.58 5.39
C PRO A 154 2.26 -17.69 5.16
N PRO A 155 1.80 -18.24 4.01
CA PRO A 155 0.39 -18.22 3.62
C PRO A 155 -0.61 -18.81 4.63
N HIS A 156 -0.17 -19.74 5.49
CA HIS A 156 -1.02 -20.36 6.51
C HIS A 156 -1.34 -19.41 7.69
N LEU A 157 -0.52 -18.38 7.92
CA LEU A 157 -0.79 -17.31 8.89
C LEU A 157 -1.68 -16.24 8.26
N SER A 158 -2.86 -16.67 7.84
CA SER A 158 -3.78 -15.85 7.03
C SER A 158 -4.53 -14.78 7.83
N ASP A 159 -4.44 -14.81 9.16
CA ASP A 159 -5.03 -13.86 10.10
C ASP A 159 -4.16 -12.60 10.30
N ILE A 160 -2.90 -12.63 9.86
CA ILE A 160 -2.02 -11.46 9.87
C ILE A 160 -2.37 -10.55 8.69
N HIS A 161 -2.54 -9.26 8.99
CA HIS A 161 -2.92 -8.24 8.03
C HIS A 161 -2.02 -7.00 8.06
N ILE A 162 -1.18 -6.84 9.09
CA ILE A 162 -0.15 -5.82 9.15
C ILE A 162 1.07 -6.39 9.89
N VAL A 163 2.26 -6.07 9.38
CA VAL A 163 3.53 -6.43 10.03
C VAL A 163 4.23 -5.13 10.41
N LEU A 164 4.55 -4.97 11.68
CA LEU A 164 5.04 -3.72 12.26
C LEU A 164 6.37 -3.97 12.95
N THR A 165 7.18 -2.92 13.04
CA THR A 165 8.43 -2.93 13.79
C THR A 165 8.29 -2.15 15.07
N GLU A 166 8.99 -2.57 16.11
CA GLU A 166 9.06 -1.88 17.40
C GLU A 166 10.51 -1.62 17.82
N ASP A 167 10.70 -0.54 18.55
CA ASP A 167 11.97 -0.16 19.19
C ASP A 167 11.75 0.28 20.65
N TRP A 168 12.75 0.94 21.25
CA TRP A 168 12.68 1.45 22.62
C TRP A 168 11.59 2.51 22.84
N ASN A 169 11.07 3.11 21.77
CA ASN A 169 10.08 4.17 21.74
C ASN A 169 8.70 3.66 21.24
N GLY A 170 8.58 2.36 20.96
CA GLY A 170 7.35 1.67 20.55
C GLY A 170 7.28 1.40 19.06
N MET A 171 6.07 1.32 18.53
CA MET A 171 5.82 0.98 17.12
C MET A 171 6.34 2.09 16.18
N ASN A 172 7.12 1.71 15.17
CA ASN A 172 7.58 2.59 14.10
C ASN A 172 6.87 2.23 12.78
N ALA A 173 6.14 3.20 12.21
CA ALA A 173 5.35 3.06 10.98
C ALA A 173 6.04 3.72 9.75
N GLY A 174 7.37 3.83 9.78
CA GLY A 174 8.15 4.35 8.67
C GLY A 174 8.22 3.39 7.49
N VAL A 175 8.33 2.09 7.79
CA VAL A 175 8.29 1.02 6.81
C VAL A 175 7.46 -0.12 7.37
N PHE A 176 6.44 -0.56 6.62
CA PHE A 176 5.62 -1.69 7.05
C PHE A 176 4.86 -2.36 5.88
N PRO A 177 4.74 -3.70 5.88
CA PRO A 177 3.75 -4.41 5.10
C PRO A 177 2.33 -4.27 5.64
N ILE A 178 1.36 -4.01 4.76
CA ILE A 178 -0.07 -4.11 5.04
C ILE A 178 -0.77 -4.93 3.95
N ARG A 179 -1.61 -5.87 4.36
CA ARG A 179 -2.27 -6.80 3.45
C ARG A 179 -3.40 -6.12 2.68
N VAL A 180 -3.58 -6.51 1.43
CA VAL A 180 -4.77 -6.16 0.64
C VAL A 180 -5.96 -6.95 1.20
N HIS A 181 -6.64 -6.35 2.17
CA HIS A 181 -7.73 -7.00 2.89
C HIS A 181 -8.74 -5.97 3.43
N PRO A 182 -10.05 -6.30 3.53
CA PRO A 182 -11.03 -5.40 4.13
C PRO A 182 -10.72 -4.99 5.57
N TRP A 183 -9.99 -5.83 6.32
CA TRP A 183 -9.50 -5.46 7.66
C TRP A 183 -8.61 -4.21 7.61
N SER A 184 -7.71 -4.14 6.62
CA SER A 184 -6.77 -3.04 6.46
C SER A 184 -7.49 -1.72 6.19
N ILE A 185 -8.55 -1.75 5.36
CA ILE A 185 -9.42 -0.58 5.14
C ILE A 185 -10.07 -0.11 6.44
N LYS A 186 -10.56 -1.03 7.28
CA LYS A 186 -11.16 -0.68 8.58
C LYS A 186 -10.15 -0.03 9.52
N LEU A 187 -8.92 -0.56 9.58
CA LEU A 187 -7.83 -0.01 10.38
C LEU A 187 -7.52 1.43 9.94
N LEU A 188 -7.22 1.62 8.66
CA LEU A 188 -6.83 2.91 8.09
C LEU A 188 -7.96 3.94 8.24
N SER A 189 -9.21 3.54 7.97
CA SER A 189 -10.39 4.41 8.13
C SER A 189 -10.59 4.84 9.58
N ALA A 190 -10.46 3.92 10.53
CA ALA A 190 -10.58 4.22 11.95
C ALA A 190 -9.45 5.16 12.43
N ALA A 191 -8.22 4.97 11.95
CA ALA A 191 -7.09 5.82 12.30
C ALA A 191 -7.26 7.26 11.76
N ILE A 192 -7.69 7.42 10.50
CA ILE A 192 -7.99 8.73 9.91
C ILE A 192 -9.14 9.43 10.66
N ALA A 193 -10.19 8.68 11.03
CA ALA A 193 -11.33 9.24 11.74
C ALA A 193 -11.03 9.60 13.21
N LEU A 194 -10.03 8.98 13.82
CA LEU A 194 -9.75 9.10 15.25
C LEU A 194 -9.60 10.56 15.75
N PRO A 195 -8.72 11.40 15.18
CA PRO A 195 -8.58 12.79 15.63
C PRO A 195 -9.82 13.64 15.34
N ILE A 196 -10.63 13.29 14.33
CA ILE A 196 -11.88 13.99 14.00
C ILE A 196 -12.94 13.69 15.05
N MET A 197 -13.06 12.42 15.43
CA MET A 197 -14.04 11.96 16.41
C MET A 197 -13.65 12.29 17.84
N ASN A 198 -12.35 12.45 18.12
CA ASN A 198 -11.81 12.78 19.42
C ASN A 198 -10.85 13.99 19.34
N PRO A 199 -11.37 15.24 19.17
CA PRO A 199 -10.52 16.40 18.94
C PRO A 199 -9.48 16.70 20.03
N ASP A 200 -9.72 16.25 21.26
CA ASP A 200 -8.82 16.45 22.39
C ASP A 200 -7.70 15.40 22.50
N ILE A 201 -7.72 14.38 21.64
CA ILE A 201 -6.72 13.30 21.67
C ILE A 201 -5.32 13.86 21.37
N LYS A 202 -4.34 13.42 22.16
CA LYS A 202 -2.94 13.78 21.94
C LYS A 202 -2.28 12.68 21.12
N LEU A 203 -1.85 13.04 19.91
CA LEU A 203 -1.09 12.19 19.00
C LEU A 203 0.31 12.77 18.90
N PHE A 204 1.28 12.14 19.58
CA PHE A 204 2.65 12.65 19.62
C PHE A 204 3.35 12.48 18.26
N TRP A 205 3.14 11.33 17.63
CA TRP A 205 3.49 11.05 16.23
C TRP A 205 2.18 10.94 15.43
N GLU A 206 1.69 12.02 14.84
CA GLU A 206 0.37 12.18 14.18
C GLU A 206 -0.38 10.88 13.78
N GLU A 207 -0.20 10.40 12.55
CA GLU A 207 -0.86 9.23 11.98
C GLU A 207 -0.40 7.92 12.60
N GLN A 208 0.89 7.81 12.96
CA GLN A 208 1.45 6.62 13.62
C GLN A 208 0.75 6.36 14.96
N SER A 209 0.61 7.39 15.79
CA SER A 209 -0.07 7.33 17.09
C SER A 209 -1.54 6.99 16.93
N ALA A 210 -2.18 7.47 15.85
CA ALA A 210 -3.56 7.11 15.55
C ALA A 210 -3.68 5.62 15.21
N VAL A 211 -2.76 5.07 14.41
CA VAL A 211 -2.71 3.63 14.13
C VAL A 211 -2.47 2.83 15.40
N VAL A 212 -1.50 3.20 16.26
CA VAL A 212 -1.28 2.55 17.58
C VAL A 212 -2.57 2.51 18.39
N LYS A 213 -3.24 3.66 18.54
CA LYS A 213 -4.46 3.77 19.35
C LYS A 213 -5.61 2.91 18.83
N VAL A 214 -5.69 2.70 17.51
CA VAL A 214 -6.69 1.80 16.92
C VAL A 214 -6.28 0.34 17.11
N LEU A 215 -4.99 0.01 16.99
CA LEU A 215 -4.45 -1.34 17.24
C LEU A 215 -4.64 -1.80 18.69
N GLU A 216 -4.82 -0.89 19.66
CA GLU A 216 -5.17 -1.23 21.05
C GLU A 216 -6.53 -1.93 21.21
N LYS A 217 -7.40 -1.92 20.18
CA LYS A 217 -8.69 -2.62 20.23
C LYS A 217 -8.53 -4.09 19.86
N GLU A 218 -9.20 -4.97 20.59
CA GLU A 218 -9.12 -6.44 20.43
C GLU A 218 -9.31 -6.91 18.98
N TYR A 219 -10.28 -6.32 18.26
CA TYR A 219 -10.52 -6.64 16.85
C TYR A 219 -9.30 -6.38 15.93
N PHE A 220 -8.49 -5.37 16.24
CA PHE A 220 -7.33 -5.01 15.44
C PHE A 220 -6.04 -5.67 15.96
N SER A 221 -5.84 -5.75 17.28
CA SER A 221 -4.60 -6.30 17.84
C SER A 221 -4.31 -7.74 17.41
N GLN A 222 -5.34 -8.57 17.21
CA GLN A 222 -5.19 -9.98 16.84
C GLN A 222 -4.58 -10.21 15.45
N SER A 223 -4.65 -9.23 14.55
CA SER A 223 -4.18 -9.33 13.17
C SER A 223 -2.89 -8.53 12.89
N ALA A 224 -2.25 -8.01 13.93
CA ALA A 224 -0.96 -7.34 13.85
C ALA A 224 0.15 -8.27 14.35
N ALA A 225 1.26 -8.31 13.60
CA ALA A 225 2.49 -8.97 14.02
C ALA A 225 3.59 -7.93 14.22
N TYR A 226 4.34 -8.04 15.32
CA TYR A 226 5.48 -7.19 15.62
C TYR A 226 6.77 -7.98 15.43
N VAL A 227 7.68 -7.45 14.60
CA VAL A 227 8.93 -8.11 14.20
C VAL A 227 10.13 -7.21 14.54
N PRO A 228 11.37 -7.75 14.55
CA PRO A 228 12.56 -6.96 14.79
C PRO A 228 12.69 -5.77 13.82
N LEU A 229 13.02 -4.59 14.35
CA LEU A 229 13.13 -3.35 13.58
C LEU A 229 14.05 -3.47 12.37
N ARG A 230 15.18 -4.16 12.54
CA ARG A 230 16.22 -4.33 11.52
C ARG A 230 15.77 -5.15 10.30
N TRP A 231 14.63 -5.85 10.34
CA TRP A 231 14.14 -6.59 9.17
C TRP A 231 13.93 -5.68 7.96
N PHE A 232 13.28 -4.52 8.16
CA PHE A 232 12.99 -3.61 7.05
C PHE A 232 12.90 -2.15 7.47
N ASN A 233 13.29 -1.80 8.69
CA ASN A 233 13.15 -0.45 9.22
C ASN A 233 14.38 -0.02 10.05
N ALA A 234 15.56 -0.55 9.69
CA ALA A 234 16.81 -0.31 10.41
C ALA A 234 17.18 1.18 10.48
N TYR A 235 17.72 1.62 11.61
CA TYR A 235 18.17 2.98 11.81
C TYR A 235 19.55 3.24 11.23
N MET A 236 19.85 4.53 11.06
CA MET A 236 21.13 4.94 10.53
C MET A 236 22.31 4.54 11.44
N ARG A 237 23.40 4.21 10.77
CA ARG A 237 24.76 4.16 11.30
C ARG A 237 25.30 5.58 11.56
N SER A 238 26.61 5.71 11.75
CA SER A 238 27.27 7.01 11.83
C SER A 238 27.01 7.87 10.57
N PRO A 239 27.23 9.19 10.62
CA PRO A 239 27.04 10.07 9.46
C PRO A 239 27.88 9.72 8.22
N ASP A 240 28.90 8.87 8.34
CA ASP A 240 29.67 8.37 7.18
C ASP A 240 28.95 7.24 6.41
N GLY A 241 27.88 6.67 6.99
CA GLY A 241 27.15 5.52 6.46
C GLY A 241 27.82 4.16 6.72
N GLU A 242 29.04 4.12 7.26
CA GLU A 242 29.86 2.91 7.37
C GLU A 242 30.28 2.56 8.79
N SER A 243 30.49 3.53 9.67
CA SER A 243 30.86 3.25 11.04
C SER A 243 29.61 3.03 11.89
N LEU A 244 29.65 2.14 12.87
CA LEU A 244 28.57 2.07 13.86
C LEU A 244 28.41 3.42 14.55
N ASN A 245 27.17 3.85 14.76
CA ASN A 245 26.84 5.03 15.54
C ASN A 245 27.01 4.70 17.03
N PRO A 246 27.91 5.37 17.76
CA PRO A 246 28.09 5.12 19.19
C PRO A 246 26.90 5.59 20.04
N ASP A 247 26.03 6.45 19.50
CA ASP A 247 24.90 7.04 20.21
C ASP A 247 23.60 6.20 20.09
N SER A 248 23.61 5.09 19.35
CA SER A 248 22.45 4.22 19.18
C SER A 248 22.80 2.73 19.33
N VAL A 249 21.79 1.91 19.65
CA VAL A 249 21.96 0.47 19.85
C VAL A 249 22.31 -0.21 18.52
N GLU A 250 23.41 -0.96 18.49
CA GLU A 250 23.94 -1.62 17.29
C GLU A 250 22.91 -2.51 16.58
N ASP A 251 22.12 -3.27 17.33
CA ASP A 251 21.12 -4.21 16.79
C ASP A 251 19.98 -3.51 16.03
N LEU A 252 19.81 -2.20 16.25
CA LEU A 252 18.80 -1.38 15.58
C LEU A 252 19.36 -0.62 14.39
N GLN A 253 20.68 -0.58 14.23
CA GLN A 253 21.33 0.09 13.11
C GLN A 253 21.32 -0.80 11.86
N VAL A 254 21.42 -0.19 10.68
CA VAL A 254 21.59 -0.91 9.42
C VAL A 254 22.95 -1.59 9.38
N HIS A 255 22.99 -2.82 8.90
CA HIS A 255 24.20 -3.60 8.65
C HIS A 255 24.29 -4.00 7.17
N PRO A 256 25.49 -4.35 6.68
CA PRO A 256 25.63 -4.92 5.35
C PRO A 256 24.75 -6.17 5.19
N GLY A 257 23.99 -6.25 4.08
CA GLY A 257 22.99 -7.27 3.83
C GLY A 257 21.55 -6.89 4.22
N ASP A 258 21.36 -5.86 5.04
CA ASP A 258 20.02 -5.38 5.40
C ASP A 258 19.30 -4.70 4.23
N LEU A 259 17.97 -4.79 4.20
CA LEU A 259 17.16 -4.26 3.09
C LEU A 259 17.39 -2.76 2.88
N LEU A 260 17.24 -1.97 3.93
CA LEU A 260 17.24 -0.51 3.85
C LEU A 260 17.64 0.13 5.18
N VAL A 261 17.92 1.43 5.11
CA VAL A 261 18.07 2.32 6.26
C VAL A 261 16.96 3.37 6.25
N HIS A 262 16.44 3.68 7.43
CA HIS A 262 15.41 4.70 7.68
C HIS A 262 15.97 5.80 8.61
N PHE A 263 15.62 7.05 8.31
CA PHE A 263 16.15 8.25 8.96
C PHE A 263 15.07 9.04 9.74
N PRO A 264 14.31 8.40 10.64
CA PRO A 264 13.16 9.03 11.27
C PRO A 264 13.55 10.28 12.05
N GLY A 265 12.74 11.33 11.92
CA GLY A 265 12.93 12.58 12.65
C GLY A 265 14.02 13.48 12.09
N THR A 266 14.66 13.11 10.98
CA THR A 266 15.55 14.03 10.27
C THR A 266 14.74 15.25 9.79
N PRO A 267 15.21 16.49 9.97
CA PRO A 267 14.55 17.65 9.39
C PRO A 267 14.74 17.71 7.87
N ARG A 268 13.71 18.15 7.12
CA ARG A 268 13.74 18.18 5.63
C ARG A 268 14.91 18.96 5.04
N ASP A 269 15.36 20.01 5.71
CA ASP A 269 16.51 20.83 5.33
C ASP A 269 17.86 20.12 5.52
N HIS A 270 17.93 19.11 6.39
CA HIS A 270 19.10 18.28 6.64
C HIS A 270 19.11 16.96 5.86
N PHE A 271 18.08 16.67 5.05
CA PHE A 271 17.98 15.42 4.30
C PHE A 271 19.15 15.21 3.36
N ASN A 272 19.59 16.26 2.68
CA ASN A 272 20.71 16.14 1.77
C ASN A 272 22.00 15.74 2.49
N GLU A 273 22.25 16.27 3.69
CA GLU A 273 23.42 15.96 4.50
C GLU A 273 23.34 14.52 5.04
N THR A 274 22.17 14.13 5.54
CA THR A 274 21.97 12.86 6.24
C THR A 274 21.92 11.65 5.30
N LEU A 275 21.19 11.76 4.17
CA LEU A 275 20.99 10.62 3.26
C LEU A 275 22.16 10.45 2.27
N SER A 276 22.88 11.53 1.92
CA SER A 276 23.89 11.47 0.83
C SER A 276 25.00 10.44 1.04
N PRO A 277 25.56 10.23 2.24
CA PRO A 277 26.58 9.22 2.48
C PRO A 277 26.06 7.79 2.20
N TYR A 278 24.85 7.47 2.66
CA TYR A 278 24.19 6.19 2.42
C TYR A 278 23.82 5.99 0.95
N LEU A 279 23.32 7.04 0.30
CA LEU A 279 23.07 7.02 -1.14
C LEU A 279 24.35 6.77 -1.92
N ALA A 280 25.48 7.37 -1.51
CA ALA A 280 26.77 7.13 -2.18
C ALA A 280 27.22 5.67 -2.05
N ILE A 281 26.92 4.99 -0.93
CA ILE A 281 27.16 3.55 -0.76
C ILE A 281 26.24 2.74 -1.67
N ALA A 282 24.93 3.00 -1.63
CA ALA A 282 23.93 2.28 -2.42
C ALA A 282 24.15 2.45 -3.95
N GLU A 283 24.51 3.64 -4.40
CA GLU A 283 24.78 3.94 -5.82
C GLU A 283 26.06 3.28 -6.35
N GLN A 284 26.98 2.89 -5.48
CA GLN A 284 28.19 2.16 -5.86
C GLN A 284 27.94 0.66 -6.07
N HIS A 285 26.77 0.14 -5.68
CA HIS A 285 26.44 -1.29 -5.77
C HIS A 285 27.52 -2.18 -5.15
N ARG A 286 28.03 -1.79 -3.97
CA ARG A 286 29.14 -2.49 -3.33
C ARG A 286 28.71 -3.89 -2.88
N SER A 287 29.50 -4.91 -3.23
CA SER A 287 29.18 -6.30 -2.94
C SER A 287 29.21 -6.67 -1.45
N ASP A 288 29.89 -5.88 -0.62
CA ASP A 288 29.87 -6.06 0.83
C ASP A 288 28.52 -5.64 1.44
N TRP A 289 27.79 -4.70 0.83
CA TRP A 289 26.46 -4.28 1.23
C TRP A 289 25.33 -5.03 0.53
N GLU A 290 25.48 -5.32 -0.77
CA GLU A 290 24.49 -6.04 -1.57
C GLU A 290 24.60 -7.57 -1.43
N VAL A 291 24.51 -8.07 -0.20
CA VAL A 291 24.66 -9.50 0.09
C VAL A 291 23.45 -10.29 -0.49
N PRO A 292 23.65 -11.39 -1.22
CA PRO A 292 22.55 -12.25 -1.66
C PRO A 292 21.68 -12.72 -0.48
N VAL A 293 20.36 -12.74 -0.64
CA VAL A 293 19.42 -13.03 0.46
C VAL A 293 19.73 -14.35 1.17
N GLU A 294 20.14 -15.37 0.43
CA GLU A 294 20.50 -16.71 0.94
C GLU A 294 21.76 -16.70 1.84
N GLN A 295 22.56 -15.64 1.75
CA GLN A 295 23.78 -15.45 2.55
C GLN A 295 23.56 -14.47 3.72
N THR A 296 22.36 -13.90 3.84
CA THR A 296 21.97 -13.08 4.99
C THR A 296 21.44 -13.93 6.13
N VAL A 297 21.23 -13.32 7.29
CA VAL A 297 20.60 -13.99 8.45
C VAL A 297 19.09 -14.21 8.27
N TYR A 298 18.46 -13.43 7.38
CA TYR A 298 17.01 -13.30 7.34
C TYR A 298 16.24 -14.56 6.97
N PRO A 299 16.67 -15.41 6.01
CA PRO A 299 15.93 -16.63 5.69
C PRO A 299 15.69 -17.52 6.92
N ALA A 300 16.74 -17.77 7.71
CA ALA A 300 16.63 -18.59 8.91
C ALA A 300 15.88 -17.83 10.03
N GLU A 301 16.18 -16.55 10.23
CA GLU A 301 15.57 -15.76 11.29
C GLU A 301 14.06 -15.57 11.09
N THR A 302 13.61 -15.30 9.86
CA THR A 302 12.18 -15.09 9.59
C THR A 302 11.40 -16.40 9.60
N GLU A 303 11.99 -17.49 9.10
CA GLU A 303 11.41 -18.83 9.21
C GLU A 303 11.20 -19.24 10.68
N ASP A 304 12.24 -19.07 11.51
CA ASP A 304 12.20 -19.37 12.94
C ASP A 304 11.15 -18.51 13.66
N PHE A 305 11.12 -17.21 13.36
CA PHE A 305 10.15 -16.28 13.93
C PHE A 305 8.71 -16.70 13.61
N TRP A 306 8.38 -16.93 12.34
CA TRP A 306 7.01 -17.28 11.94
C TRP A 306 6.59 -18.65 12.44
N ARG A 307 7.51 -19.62 12.51
CA ARG A 307 7.25 -20.91 13.11
C ARG A 307 6.90 -20.78 14.59
N ASN A 308 7.67 -19.99 15.35
CA ASN A 308 7.40 -19.72 16.76
C ASN A 308 6.06 -18.98 16.93
N TYR A 309 5.80 -17.97 16.10
CA TYR A 309 4.54 -17.23 16.08
C TYR A 309 3.33 -18.15 15.89
N ALA A 310 3.43 -19.12 14.97
CA ALA A 310 2.39 -20.10 14.70
C ALA A 310 2.16 -21.04 15.90
N MET A 311 3.24 -21.56 16.48
CA MET A 311 3.19 -22.47 17.64
C MET A 311 2.53 -21.82 18.86
N GLU A 312 2.88 -20.57 19.18
CA GLU A 312 2.31 -19.82 20.31
C GLU A 312 0.79 -19.62 20.17
N ARG A 313 0.28 -19.61 18.93
CA ARG A 313 -1.15 -19.46 18.61
C ARG A 313 -1.84 -20.78 18.30
N GLY A 314 -1.15 -21.91 18.42
CA GLY A 314 -1.70 -23.24 18.10
C GLY A 314 -2.06 -23.41 16.62
N ILE A 315 -1.44 -22.66 15.72
CA ILE A 315 -1.65 -22.77 14.27
C ILE A 315 -0.69 -23.83 13.73
N VAL A 316 -1.23 -24.84 13.04
CA VAL A 316 -0.44 -25.95 12.50
C VAL A 316 0.31 -25.49 11.24
N SER A 317 1.65 -25.55 11.27
CA SER A 317 2.46 -25.33 10.08
C SER A 317 2.28 -26.50 9.08
N PRO A 318 2.12 -26.24 7.77
CA PRO A 318 2.00 -27.27 6.73
C PRO A 318 3.18 -28.26 6.69
N GLU A 319 4.35 -27.86 7.21
CA GLU A 319 5.57 -28.68 7.20
C GLU A 319 5.65 -29.70 8.35
N SER A 320 4.64 -29.75 9.23
CA SER A 320 4.59 -30.70 10.36
C SER A 320 4.20 -32.14 9.97
N ILE A 321 4.17 -32.48 8.69
CA ILE A 321 4.14 -33.89 8.25
C ILE A 321 5.58 -34.43 8.39
N TYR A 322 5.96 -34.77 9.61
CA TYR A 322 7.13 -35.59 9.87
C TYR A 322 7.01 -36.87 9.04
N ILE A 323 7.94 -37.08 8.12
CA ILE A 323 8.22 -38.40 7.57
C ILE A 323 8.71 -39.21 8.76
N GLU A 324 7.87 -40.10 9.29
CA GLU A 324 8.35 -41.19 10.15
C GLU A 324 9.41 -41.95 9.34
N GLU A 325 10.68 -41.83 9.71
CA GLU A 325 11.71 -42.72 9.19
C GLU A 325 11.31 -44.16 9.57
N PRO A 326 11.21 -45.09 8.62
CA PRO A 326 10.94 -46.47 8.94
C PRO A 326 12.14 -47.06 9.69
N VAL A 327 11.84 -47.65 10.84
CA VAL A 327 12.72 -48.36 11.79
C VAL A 327 13.67 -49.35 11.12
#